data_AF-W9RIB6-F1
#
_entry.id   AF-W9RIB6-F1
#
_cell.length_a   1.000
_cell.length_b   1.000
_cell.length_c   1.000
_cell.angle_alpha   90.00
_cell.angle_beta   90.00
_cell.angle_gamma   90.00
#
_symmetry.space_group_name_H-M   'P 1'
#
loop_
_entity.id
_entity.type
_entity.pdbx_description
1 polymer ?
#
loop_
_entity_poly.entity_id
_entity_poly.type
_entity_poly.pdbx_seq_one_letter_code
_entity_poly.pdbx_strand_id
1 'polypeptide(L)'
;MELHVPDTHTSSSSSSCSYEPFEPSLVYFRFLEKQIPRALPAFLWHPTTILTTTMISAAIFLELTVPGVLVRNKRGFGDLEDDEDDFFGSKKANSKVEETAPGVATGMILSLRESLQNCKDNLATYKTELEAAKSEIQRWHSAFQNESFIPMGTTPEPKLVINYLQSLKSSEESLREQLEKAKKKEAAFIVTFAKREQEIAELKSSVRELRVQLKPPSMQARRLLLDPAIHEEFTRLKNLVEEKDKKVKELQDNIAAVQFTPQSKMGKMLMAKCRTLQEENEEIGNQAAEGKMHDLAMKLALQKSQNAELRNQFEGLYRQMEGLTNDVERSNEMVLIMQEKLEEKDQEIQKLKQELQQRSSIEEKADSPSDKIKTELT
;
A
#
# COMPACT_ATOMS: atom_id res chain seq x y z
N MET A 1 60.46 33.09 -0.80
CA MET A 1 60.11 33.83 0.42
C MET A 1 58.72 34.39 0.17
N GLU A 2 57.69 33.99 0.88
CA GLU A 2 57.70 33.09 2.07
C GLU A 2 57.64 31.60 1.67
N LEU A 3 57.22 30.71 2.60
CA LEU A 3 57.34 29.25 2.51
C LEU A 3 55.98 28.55 2.76
N HIS A 4 55.82 27.37 2.19
CA HIS A 4 54.65 26.49 2.36
C HIS A 4 55.07 25.19 3.05
N VAL A 5 54.54 24.93 4.25
CA VAL A 5 54.51 23.62 4.92
C VAL A 5 53.22 23.54 5.75
N PRO A 6 52.45 22.44 5.72
CA PRO A 6 51.25 22.24 6.52
C PRO A 6 51.48 21.37 7.77
N ASP A 7 50.63 21.55 8.79
CA ASP A 7 50.51 20.68 9.97
C ASP A 7 49.01 20.41 10.22
N THR A 8 48.46 19.21 10.04
CA THR A 8 48.60 17.90 10.75
C THR A 8 47.46 17.67 11.76
N HIS A 9 46.97 16.43 11.81
CA HIS A 9 45.88 16.02 12.71
C HIS A 9 46.41 15.71 14.11
N THR A 10 45.80 16.30 15.15
CA THR A 10 45.93 15.79 16.53
C THR A 10 44.55 15.50 17.14
N SER A 11 44.17 14.23 17.16
CA SER A 11 42.97 13.73 17.82
C SER A 11 43.12 13.73 19.35
N SER A 12 42.42 14.61 20.05
CA SER A 12 42.41 14.69 21.52
C SER A 12 41.34 13.79 22.15
N SER A 13 41.64 12.49 22.23
CA SER A 13 40.78 11.49 22.88
C SER A 13 40.86 11.57 24.42
N SER A 14 40.16 12.53 25.03
CA SER A 14 40.06 12.65 26.50
C SER A 14 39.00 11.70 27.06
N SER A 15 39.42 10.49 27.43
CA SER A 15 38.56 9.46 28.02
C SER A 15 38.12 9.79 29.46
N SER A 16 36.94 10.38 29.64
CA SER A 16 36.27 10.49 30.94
C SER A 16 35.22 9.38 31.11
N CYS A 17 35.59 8.30 31.80
CA CYS A 17 34.68 7.20 32.10
C CYS A 17 33.72 7.60 33.23
N SER A 18 32.41 7.66 32.92
CA SER A 18 31.32 7.74 33.90
C SER A 18 30.34 6.60 33.61
N TYR A 19 30.10 5.74 34.60
CA TYR A 19 29.28 4.53 34.47
C TYR A 19 27.80 4.88 34.20
N GLU A 20 27.24 4.38 33.10
CA GLU A 20 25.79 4.17 33.01
C GLU A 20 25.43 2.80 33.61
N PRO A 21 24.30 2.69 34.37
CA PRO A 21 23.82 1.42 34.87
C PRO A 21 23.19 0.58 33.74
N PHE A 22 23.70 -0.63 33.55
CA PHE A 22 23.21 -1.57 32.53
C PHE A 22 21.82 -2.12 32.92
N GLU A 23 20.76 -1.61 32.30
CA GLU A 23 19.38 -2.08 32.48
C GLU A 23 19.19 -3.49 31.85
N PRO A 24 19.01 -4.58 32.63
CA PRO A 24 19.00 -5.94 32.06
C PRO A 24 17.69 -6.31 31.36
N SER A 25 16.64 -5.50 31.53
CA SER A 25 15.24 -5.85 31.22
C SER A 25 14.93 -6.08 29.74
N LEU A 26 15.60 -5.37 28.82
CA LEU A 26 15.27 -5.38 27.39
C LEU A 26 15.97 -6.46 26.55
N VAL A 27 17.08 -7.03 27.03
CA VAL A 27 17.81 -8.08 26.30
C VAL A 27 17.08 -9.42 26.36
N TYR A 28 16.49 -9.75 27.51
CA TYR A 28 15.74 -11.00 27.70
C TYR A 28 14.53 -11.13 26.76
N PHE A 29 13.81 -10.03 26.50
CA PHE A 29 12.65 -10.03 25.62
C PHE A 29 13.02 -10.41 24.16
N ARG A 30 14.13 -9.87 23.64
CA ARG A 30 14.60 -10.21 22.27
C ARG A 30 15.31 -11.55 22.16
N PHE A 31 15.73 -12.16 23.27
CA PHE A 31 16.32 -13.50 23.25
C PHE A 31 15.24 -14.60 23.16
N LEU A 32 14.15 -14.45 23.92
CA LEU A 32 13.02 -15.40 23.89
C LEU A 32 12.24 -15.39 22.56
N GLU A 33 12.12 -14.24 21.91
CA GLU A 33 11.41 -14.10 20.63
C GLU A 33 12.14 -14.77 19.43
N LYS A 34 13.41 -15.18 19.60
CA LYS A 34 14.25 -15.79 18.54
C LYS A 34 14.46 -17.30 18.62
N GLN A 35 13.85 -18.00 19.58
CA GLN A 35 13.88 -19.48 19.66
C GLN A 35 12.50 -20.14 19.59
N ILE A 36 11.53 -19.53 18.89
CA ILE A 36 10.25 -20.16 18.57
C ILE A 36 10.27 -20.62 17.10
N PRO A 37 10.50 -21.93 16.81
CA PRO A 37 10.33 -22.45 15.46
C PRO A 37 8.86 -22.37 15.04
N ARG A 38 8.61 -21.89 13.81
CA ARG A 38 7.26 -21.87 13.21
C ARG A 38 6.83 -23.28 12.79
N ALA A 39 6.43 -24.09 13.77
CA ALA A 39 5.74 -25.35 13.54
C ALA A 39 4.37 -25.31 14.23
N LEU A 40 3.29 -25.45 13.46
CA LEU A 40 1.94 -25.63 13.98
C LEU A 40 1.75 -27.09 14.41
N PRO A 41 1.48 -27.38 15.68
CA PRO A 41 0.87 -28.65 16.06
C PRO A 41 -0.64 -28.50 15.89
N ALA A 42 -1.23 -29.29 14.99
CA ALA A 42 -2.67 -29.50 14.98
C ALA A 42 -3.06 -30.32 16.22
N PHE A 43 -3.20 -29.65 17.37
CA PHE A 43 -3.59 -30.32 18.61
C PHE A 43 -4.94 -30.99 18.46
N LEU A 44 -4.97 -32.30 18.71
CA LEU A 44 -6.14 -33.13 18.51
C LEU A 44 -7.30 -32.65 19.38
N TRP A 45 -8.35 -32.14 18.74
CA TRP A 45 -9.67 -32.04 19.35
C TRP A 45 -10.19 -33.47 19.53
N HIS A 46 -10.11 -34.00 20.76
CA HIS A 46 -10.70 -35.30 21.05
C HIS A 46 -12.22 -35.25 20.82
N PRO A 47 -12.84 -36.26 20.17
CA PRO A 47 -14.28 -36.26 19.88
C PRO A 47 -15.16 -36.06 21.13
N THR A 48 -14.70 -36.57 22.28
CA THR A 48 -15.36 -36.42 23.59
C THR A 48 -15.54 -34.96 24.00
N THR A 49 -14.53 -34.09 23.82
CA THR A 49 -14.61 -32.68 24.23
C THR A 49 -15.59 -31.84 23.39
N ILE A 50 -15.84 -32.23 22.14
CA ILE A 50 -16.89 -31.61 21.30
C ILE A 50 -18.27 -32.08 21.78
N LEU A 51 -18.42 -33.39 21.99
CA LEU A 51 -19.67 -33.98 22.49
C LEU A 51 -20.10 -33.40 23.84
N THR A 52 -19.20 -33.21 24.80
CA THR A 52 -19.57 -32.64 26.11
C THR A 52 -20.03 -31.18 26.01
N THR A 53 -19.37 -30.36 25.17
CA THR A 53 -19.73 -28.94 25.03
C THR A 53 -21.03 -28.75 24.24
N THR A 54 -21.29 -29.56 23.21
CA THR A 54 -22.56 -29.51 22.47
C THR A 54 -23.73 -30.08 23.28
N MET A 55 -23.53 -31.17 24.04
CA MET A 55 -24.58 -31.75 24.91
C MET A 55 -25.02 -30.78 26.02
N ILE A 56 -24.09 -30.07 26.67
CA ILE A 56 -24.43 -29.08 27.70
C ILE A 56 -25.22 -27.90 27.10
N SER A 57 -24.82 -27.43 25.91
CA SER A 57 -25.55 -26.35 25.22
C SER A 57 -26.96 -26.78 24.79
N ALA A 58 -27.12 -28.03 24.35
CA ALA A 58 -28.42 -28.59 23.97
C ALA A 58 -29.37 -28.77 25.18
N ALA A 59 -28.86 -29.20 26.34
CA ALA A 59 -29.66 -29.36 27.56
C ALA A 59 -30.30 -28.02 28.01
N ILE A 60 -29.49 -26.96 28.07
CA ILE A 60 -29.95 -25.61 28.47
C ILE A 60 -31.00 -25.06 27.49
N PHE A 61 -30.87 -25.37 26.19
CA PHE A 61 -31.84 -24.93 25.18
C PHE A 61 -33.19 -25.68 25.26
N LEU A 62 -33.18 -26.93 25.77
CA LEU A 62 -34.39 -27.73 25.94
C LEU A 62 -35.21 -27.30 27.17
N GLU A 63 -34.55 -26.99 28.30
CA GLU A 63 -35.24 -26.53 29.53
C GLU A 63 -35.87 -25.14 29.39
N LEU A 64 -35.37 -24.29 28.49
CA LEU A 64 -35.89 -22.93 28.28
C LEU A 64 -37.07 -22.84 27.28
N THR A 65 -37.48 -23.94 26.65
CA THR A 65 -38.46 -23.93 25.53
C THR A 65 -39.75 -24.72 25.82
N VAL A 66 -40.23 -24.70 27.07
CA VAL A 66 -41.55 -25.27 27.45
C VAL A 66 -42.45 -24.20 28.09
N PRO A 67 -43.37 -23.55 27.35
CA PRO A 67 -44.39 -22.69 27.93
C PRO A 67 -45.41 -23.53 28.72
N GLY A 68 -45.72 -23.11 29.94
CA GLY A 68 -46.45 -23.94 30.91
C GLY A 68 -47.96 -24.09 30.66
N VAL A 69 -48.50 -25.24 31.07
CA VAL A 69 -49.95 -25.46 31.24
C VAL A 69 -50.30 -25.31 32.71
N LEU A 70 -51.32 -24.49 33.00
CA LEU A 70 -51.64 -24.02 34.35
C LEU A 70 -52.86 -24.78 34.92
N VAL A 71 -52.64 -25.69 35.87
CA VAL A 71 -53.71 -26.35 36.64
C VAL A 71 -53.54 -26.04 38.14
N ARG A 72 -54.51 -25.31 38.69
CA ARG A 72 -54.42 -24.63 39.99
C ARG A 72 -55.21 -25.34 41.09
N ASN A 73 -54.76 -26.52 41.51
CA ASN A 73 -55.44 -27.26 42.61
C ASN A 73 -55.04 -26.73 43.99
N LYS A 74 -55.65 -25.60 44.38
CA LYS A 74 -55.50 -24.99 45.70
C LYS A 74 -56.38 -25.71 46.74
N ARG A 75 -55.85 -26.73 47.41
CA ARG A 75 -56.47 -27.27 48.64
C ARG A 75 -56.31 -26.24 49.78
N GLY A 76 -57.42 -25.60 50.16
CA GLY A 76 -57.52 -24.88 51.42
C GLY A 76 -57.80 -25.83 52.58
N PHE A 77 -57.79 -25.30 53.80
CA PHE A 77 -58.39 -25.99 54.96
C PHE A 77 -59.87 -26.27 54.69
N GLY A 78 -60.32 -27.47 55.05
CA GLY A 78 -61.71 -27.79 55.35
C GLY A 78 -61.81 -28.02 56.86
N ASP A 79 -62.96 -27.66 57.44
CA ASP A 79 -63.14 -27.69 58.90
C ASP A 79 -63.42 -29.11 59.44
N LEU A 80 -63.33 -29.27 60.75
CA LEU A 80 -63.81 -30.47 61.45
C LEU A 80 -65.27 -30.23 61.87
N GLU A 81 -66.19 -30.52 60.95
CA GLU A 81 -67.62 -30.63 61.30
C GLU A 81 -67.95 -32.04 61.82
N ASP A 82 -68.94 -32.08 62.69
CA ASP A 82 -69.26 -33.14 63.64
C ASP A 82 -70.46 -33.96 63.12
N ASP A 83 -70.33 -35.28 63.02
CA ASP A 83 -71.40 -36.21 62.60
C ASP A 83 -71.36 -37.47 63.48
N GLU A 84 -72.15 -37.46 64.56
CA GLU A 84 -72.50 -38.63 65.37
C GLU A 84 -73.44 -39.55 64.60
N ASP A 85 -73.02 -40.78 64.28
CA ASP A 85 -73.86 -41.76 63.57
C ASP A 85 -73.98 -43.09 64.37
N ASP A 86 -75.13 -43.23 65.05
CA ASP A 86 -75.36 -44.14 66.16
C ASP A 86 -75.65 -45.58 65.67
N PHE A 87 -74.59 -46.38 65.48
CA PHE A 87 -74.61 -47.73 64.87
C PHE A 87 -75.27 -48.84 65.72
N PHE A 88 -76.33 -48.54 66.49
CA PHE A 88 -77.04 -49.53 67.32
C PHE A 88 -78.58 -49.59 67.15
N GLY A 89 -79.03 -49.48 65.90
CA GLY A 89 -80.42 -49.68 65.46
C GLY A 89 -81.03 -51.03 65.89
N SER A 90 -81.61 -51.06 67.09
CA SER A 90 -82.07 -52.29 67.75
C SER A 90 -83.41 -52.80 67.18
N LYS A 91 -83.43 -54.08 66.80
CA LYS A 91 -84.57 -54.80 66.22
C LYS A 91 -85.91 -54.54 66.93
N LYS A 92 -86.91 -54.01 66.20
CA LYS A 92 -88.33 -54.33 66.46
C LYS A 92 -89.25 -54.15 65.25
N ALA A 93 -89.33 -55.17 64.40
CA ALA A 93 -90.36 -55.31 63.37
C ALA A 93 -91.19 -56.58 63.65
N ASN A 94 -92.49 -56.44 63.87
CA ASN A 94 -93.39 -57.59 64.03
C ASN A 94 -93.65 -58.25 62.66
N SER A 95 -93.34 -59.53 62.53
CA SER A 95 -93.67 -60.32 61.34
C SER A 95 -95.18 -60.53 61.23
N LYS A 96 -95.83 -59.79 60.32
CA LYS A 96 -97.19 -60.08 59.87
C LYS A 96 -97.14 -61.34 59.01
N VAL A 97 -97.87 -62.39 59.40
CA VAL A 97 -97.87 -63.68 58.69
C VAL A 97 -98.44 -63.50 57.28
N GLU A 98 -97.76 -64.09 56.29
CA GLU A 98 -98.12 -64.04 54.87
C GLU A 98 -98.64 -65.41 54.41
N GLU A 99 -99.75 -65.41 53.67
CA GLU A 99 -100.24 -66.58 52.93
C GLU A 99 -99.51 -66.64 51.58
N THR A 100 -98.29 -67.22 51.59
CA THR A 100 -97.31 -67.05 50.51
C THR A 100 -97.70 -67.75 49.20
N ALA A 101 -97.77 -66.97 48.11
CA ALA A 101 -97.91 -67.51 46.75
C ALA A 101 -96.61 -68.18 46.25
N PRO A 102 -96.67 -69.15 45.31
CA PRO A 102 -95.51 -69.96 44.90
C PRO A 102 -94.28 -69.18 44.38
N GLY A 103 -94.50 -68.00 43.81
CA GLY A 103 -93.43 -67.10 43.35
C GLY A 103 -92.58 -66.55 44.50
N VAL A 104 -93.18 -66.28 45.67
CA VAL A 104 -92.49 -65.68 46.83
C VAL A 104 -91.50 -66.67 47.43
N ALA A 105 -91.91 -67.92 47.62
CA ALA A 105 -91.03 -69.00 48.06
C ALA A 105 -89.87 -69.25 47.08
N THR A 106 -90.15 -69.21 45.77
CA THR A 106 -89.12 -69.36 44.73
C THR A 106 -88.12 -68.21 44.75
N GLY A 107 -88.58 -66.97 44.89
CA GLY A 107 -87.73 -65.78 45.05
C GLY A 107 -86.82 -65.87 46.27
N MET A 108 -87.36 -66.22 47.43
CA MET A 108 -86.57 -66.42 48.65
C MET A 108 -85.49 -67.49 48.47
N ILE A 109 -85.79 -68.61 47.81
CA ILE A 109 -84.79 -69.66 47.53
C ILE A 109 -83.67 -69.15 46.60
N LEU A 110 -83.98 -68.30 45.62
CA LEU A 110 -82.98 -67.70 44.75
C LEU A 110 -82.10 -66.68 45.50
N SER A 111 -82.69 -65.75 46.25
CA SER A 111 -81.93 -64.77 47.04
C SER A 111 -81.07 -65.44 48.13
N LEU A 112 -81.52 -66.56 48.71
CA LEU A 112 -80.70 -67.34 49.65
C LEU A 112 -79.55 -68.07 48.94
N ARG A 113 -79.73 -68.55 47.71
CA ARG A 113 -78.65 -69.15 46.89
C ARG A 113 -77.62 -68.11 46.45
N GLU A 114 -78.09 -66.93 46.04
CA GLU A 114 -77.25 -65.80 45.67
C GLU A 114 -76.45 -65.28 46.87
N SER A 115 -77.10 -65.12 48.03
CA SER A 115 -76.44 -64.77 49.30
C SER A 115 -75.43 -65.84 49.74
N LEU A 116 -75.75 -67.13 49.61
CA LEU A 116 -74.82 -68.24 49.89
C LEU A 116 -73.60 -68.22 48.96
N GLN A 117 -73.80 -67.96 47.67
CA GLN A 117 -72.73 -67.91 46.68
C GLN A 117 -71.85 -66.67 46.90
N ASN A 118 -72.43 -65.48 47.12
CA ASN A 118 -71.71 -64.27 47.50
C ASN A 118 -70.91 -64.47 48.81
N CYS A 119 -71.48 -65.13 49.83
CA CYS A 119 -70.78 -65.49 51.06
C CYS A 119 -69.57 -66.41 50.79
N LYS A 120 -69.72 -67.40 49.91
CA LYS A 120 -68.66 -68.33 49.49
C LYS A 120 -67.56 -67.63 48.69
N ASP A 121 -67.91 -66.68 47.83
CA ASP A 121 -66.95 -65.91 47.03
C ASP A 121 -66.19 -64.88 47.88
N ASN A 122 -66.87 -64.20 48.81
CA ASN A 122 -66.21 -63.37 49.83
C ASN A 122 -65.27 -64.20 50.71
N LEU A 123 -65.64 -65.43 51.09
CA LEU A 123 -64.76 -66.35 51.81
C LEU A 123 -63.53 -66.77 50.98
N ALA A 124 -63.65 -66.85 49.65
CA ALA A 124 -62.51 -67.07 48.76
C ALA A 124 -61.60 -65.83 48.71
N THR A 125 -62.16 -64.61 48.63
CA THR A 125 -61.41 -63.35 48.69
C THR A 125 -60.66 -63.18 50.00
N TYR A 126 -61.33 -63.34 51.15
CA TYR A 126 -60.67 -63.26 52.46
C TYR A 126 -59.58 -64.33 52.62
N LYS A 127 -59.72 -65.49 51.97
CA LYS A 127 -58.66 -66.51 51.95
C LYS A 127 -57.45 -66.07 51.11
N THR A 128 -57.64 -65.44 49.95
CA THR A 128 -56.51 -64.93 49.15
C THR A 128 -55.83 -63.74 49.82
N GLU A 129 -56.59 -62.83 50.42
CA GLU A 129 -56.07 -61.72 51.24
C GLU A 129 -55.27 -62.23 52.46
N LEU A 130 -55.74 -63.29 53.13
CA LEU A 130 -55.02 -63.92 54.24
C LEU A 130 -53.68 -64.54 53.80
N GLU A 131 -53.61 -65.24 52.67
CA GLU A 131 -52.34 -65.78 52.16
C GLU A 131 -51.41 -64.66 51.64
N ALA A 132 -51.96 -63.58 51.08
CA ALA A 132 -51.18 -62.39 50.72
C ALA A 132 -50.59 -61.70 51.96
N ALA A 133 -51.38 -61.51 53.02
CA ALA A 133 -50.94 -60.94 54.29
C ALA A 133 -49.89 -61.80 55.00
N LYS A 134 -50.03 -63.13 54.98
CA LYS A 134 -48.97 -64.06 55.46
C LYS A 134 -47.68 -63.91 54.64
N SER A 135 -47.79 -63.81 53.32
CA SER A 135 -46.64 -63.64 52.42
C SER A 135 -45.94 -62.29 52.65
N GLU A 136 -46.71 -61.24 52.94
CA GLU A 136 -46.21 -59.93 53.36
C GLU A 136 -45.45 -60.03 54.69
N ILE A 137 -46.07 -60.61 55.73
CA ILE A 137 -45.46 -60.84 57.06
C ILE A 137 -44.16 -61.67 56.94
N GLN A 138 -44.15 -62.72 56.11
CA GLN A 138 -42.95 -63.51 55.84
C GLN A 138 -41.85 -62.69 55.14
N ARG A 139 -42.21 -61.78 54.24
CA ARG A 139 -41.25 -60.86 53.61
C ARG A 139 -40.63 -59.91 54.64
N TRP A 140 -41.43 -59.34 55.54
CA TRP A 140 -40.93 -58.48 56.63
C TRP A 140 -40.02 -59.24 57.60
N HIS A 141 -40.40 -60.45 58.03
CA HIS A 141 -39.52 -61.31 58.81
C HIS A 141 -38.20 -61.61 58.10
N SER A 142 -38.24 -61.87 56.79
CA SER A 142 -37.04 -62.14 55.98
C SER A 142 -36.17 -60.89 55.82
N ALA A 143 -36.76 -59.71 55.67
CA ALA A 143 -36.02 -58.45 55.62
C ALA A 143 -35.25 -58.21 56.93
N PHE A 144 -35.95 -58.23 58.07
CA PHE A 144 -35.34 -58.02 59.38
C PHE A 144 -34.30 -59.10 59.75
N GLN A 145 -34.49 -60.36 59.36
CA GLN A 145 -33.48 -61.42 59.59
C GLN A 145 -32.17 -61.21 58.81
N ASN A 146 -32.21 -60.47 57.70
CA ASN A 146 -31.03 -60.14 56.91
C ASN A 146 -30.39 -58.79 57.30
N GLU A 147 -30.96 -58.07 58.29
CA GLU A 147 -30.59 -56.70 58.59
C GLU A 147 -29.60 -56.61 59.77
N SER A 148 -28.51 -55.85 59.59
CA SER A 148 -27.31 -55.93 60.44
C SER A 148 -27.47 -55.46 61.90
N PHE A 149 -28.63 -54.94 62.28
CA PHE A 149 -28.94 -54.55 63.66
C PHE A 149 -29.47 -55.70 64.53
N ILE A 150 -29.79 -56.87 63.94
CA ILE A 150 -30.30 -58.05 64.65
C ILE A 150 -29.20 -59.13 64.75
N PRO A 151 -28.81 -59.56 65.96
CA PRO A 151 -27.85 -60.65 66.13
C PRO A 151 -28.37 -61.98 65.55
N MET A 152 -27.54 -62.65 64.75
CA MET A 152 -27.87 -63.92 64.10
C MET A 152 -28.40 -64.95 65.12
N GLY A 153 -29.60 -65.47 64.85
CA GLY A 153 -30.27 -66.48 65.68
C GLY A 153 -31.17 -65.94 66.79
N THR A 154 -31.30 -64.63 66.95
CA THR A 154 -32.26 -64.03 67.90
C THR A 154 -33.57 -63.61 67.23
N THR A 155 -34.70 -63.78 67.93
CA THR A 155 -36.00 -63.25 67.50
C THR A 155 -35.99 -61.72 67.62
N PRO A 156 -36.44 -60.94 66.62
CA PRO A 156 -36.46 -59.49 66.72
C PRO A 156 -37.42 -59.03 67.82
N GLU A 157 -36.92 -58.45 68.92
CA GLU A 157 -37.81 -57.83 69.91
C GLU A 157 -38.45 -56.57 69.26
N PRO A 158 -39.78 -56.43 69.24
CA PRO A 158 -40.44 -55.31 68.57
C PRO A 158 -39.93 -53.92 69.02
N LYS A 159 -39.53 -53.78 70.29
CA LYS A 159 -38.94 -52.52 70.81
C LYS A 159 -37.62 -52.17 70.15
N LEU A 160 -36.75 -53.16 69.87
CA LEU A 160 -35.47 -52.92 69.21
C LEU A 160 -35.67 -52.48 67.76
N VAL A 161 -36.62 -53.11 67.05
CA VAL A 161 -36.99 -52.72 65.67
C VAL A 161 -37.58 -51.31 65.64
N ILE A 162 -38.51 -50.99 66.56
CA ILE A 162 -39.11 -49.65 66.67
C ILE A 162 -38.04 -48.59 66.98
N ASN A 163 -37.15 -48.85 67.94
CA ASN A 163 -36.06 -47.93 68.30
C ASN A 163 -35.08 -47.74 67.13
N TYR A 164 -34.73 -48.80 66.40
CA TYR A 164 -33.88 -48.72 65.22
C TYR A 164 -34.56 -47.88 64.12
N LEU A 165 -35.82 -48.16 63.77
CA LEU A 165 -36.58 -47.38 62.78
C LEU A 165 -36.74 -45.90 63.18
N GLN A 166 -36.94 -45.62 64.47
CA GLN A 166 -37.00 -44.24 64.98
C GLN A 166 -35.63 -43.55 64.87
N SER A 167 -34.53 -44.24 65.17
CA SER A 167 -33.17 -43.72 65.00
C SER A 167 -32.84 -43.47 63.52
N LEU A 168 -33.19 -44.41 62.64
CA LEU A 168 -33.00 -44.33 61.19
C LEU A 168 -33.76 -43.13 60.62
N LYS A 169 -35.05 -42.98 60.96
CA LYS A 169 -35.87 -41.82 60.59
C LYS A 169 -35.30 -40.50 61.10
N SER A 170 -34.74 -40.47 62.32
CA SER A 170 -34.07 -39.26 62.84
C SER A 170 -32.78 -38.93 62.07
N SER A 171 -32.04 -39.93 61.60
CA SER A 171 -30.86 -39.76 60.76
C SER A 171 -31.20 -39.34 59.33
N GLU A 172 -32.28 -39.87 58.77
CA GLU A 172 -32.83 -39.47 57.46
C GLU A 172 -33.22 -37.99 57.47
N GLU A 173 -34.00 -37.55 58.47
CA GLU A 173 -34.40 -36.14 58.59
C GLU A 173 -33.18 -35.23 58.84
N SER A 174 -32.19 -35.67 59.63
CA SER A 174 -30.94 -34.92 59.81
C SER A 174 -30.12 -34.79 58.52
N LEU A 175 -30.00 -35.86 57.73
CA LEU A 175 -29.31 -35.83 56.43
C LEU A 175 -30.08 -34.98 55.41
N ARG A 176 -31.42 -35.04 55.43
CA ARG A 176 -32.31 -34.18 54.62
C ARG A 176 -32.13 -32.71 54.96
N GLU A 177 -32.09 -32.36 56.24
CA GLU A 177 -31.86 -30.98 56.69
C GLU A 177 -30.44 -30.50 56.32
N GLN A 178 -29.42 -31.36 56.43
CA GLN A 178 -28.05 -31.06 55.99
C GLN A 178 -27.96 -30.86 54.47
N LEU A 179 -28.67 -31.67 53.67
CA LEU A 179 -28.75 -31.55 52.21
C LEU A 179 -29.44 -30.25 51.79
N GLU A 180 -30.54 -29.86 52.44
CA GLU A 180 -31.19 -28.57 52.20
C GLU A 180 -30.34 -27.37 52.68
N LYS A 181 -29.56 -27.52 53.75
CA LYS A 181 -28.54 -26.54 54.15
C LYS A 181 -27.40 -26.43 53.13
N ALA A 182 -27.00 -27.55 52.50
CA ALA A 182 -25.98 -27.57 51.45
C ALA A 182 -26.47 -26.86 50.18
N LYS A 183 -27.64 -27.24 49.64
CA LYS A 183 -28.28 -26.57 48.48
C LYS A 183 -28.42 -25.07 48.67
N LYS A 184 -28.84 -24.62 49.86
CA LYS A 184 -28.99 -23.18 50.18
C LYS A 184 -27.64 -22.45 50.18
N LYS A 185 -26.55 -23.09 50.61
CA LYS A 185 -25.19 -22.54 50.51
C LYS A 185 -24.70 -22.53 49.06
N GLU A 186 -24.93 -23.59 48.30
CA GLU A 186 -24.57 -23.71 46.89
C GLU A 186 -25.26 -22.62 46.04
N ALA A 187 -26.57 -22.44 46.19
CA ALA A 187 -27.31 -21.35 45.54
C ALA A 187 -26.76 -19.96 45.91
N ALA A 188 -26.39 -19.74 47.18
CA ALA A 188 -25.77 -18.49 47.62
C ALA A 188 -24.35 -18.30 47.01
N PHE A 189 -23.58 -19.37 46.83
CA PHE A 189 -22.29 -19.33 46.14
C PHE A 189 -22.46 -19.04 44.64
N ILE A 190 -23.45 -19.63 43.95
CA ILE A 190 -23.74 -19.33 42.54
C ILE A 190 -24.08 -17.85 42.36
N VAL A 191 -24.97 -17.29 43.20
CA VAL A 191 -25.34 -15.87 43.15
C VAL A 191 -24.16 -14.95 43.46
N THR A 192 -23.33 -15.27 44.46
CA THR A 192 -22.16 -14.43 44.81
C THR A 192 -21.02 -14.55 43.81
N PHE A 193 -20.85 -15.71 43.17
CA PHE A 193 -19.91 -15.90 42.06
C PHE A 193 -20.33 -15.11 40.82
N ALA A 194 -21.59 -15.24 40.38
CA ALA A 194 -22.12 -14.48 39.24
C ALA A 194 -22.00 -12.95 39.45
N LYS A 195 -22.29 -12.46 40.66
CA LYS A 195 -22.08 -11.04 41.01
C LYS A 195 -20.60 -10.62 40.93
N ARG A 196 -19.67 -11.50 41.31
CA ARG A 196 -18.22 -11.25 41.21
C ARG A 196 -17.71 -11.31 39.78
N GLU A 197 -18.27 -12.17 38.93
CA GLU A 197 -17.96 -12.17 37.50
C GLU A 197 -18.47 -10.90 36.80
N GLN A 198 -19.66 -10.41 37.18
CA GLN A 198 -20.17 -9.11 36.76
C GLN A 198 -19.23 -7.96 37.19
N GLU A 199 -18.87 -7.89 38.48
CA GLU A 199 -17.93 -6.89 39.03
C GLU A 199 -16.59 -6.90 38.27
N ILE A 200 -16.06 -8.09 37.98
CA ILE A 200 -14.85 -8.28 37.17
C ILE A 200 -15.05 -7.82 35.71
N ALA A 201 -16.22 -8.03 35.10
CA ALA A 201 -16.53 -7.60 33.74
C ALA A 201 -16.67 -6.07 33.64
N GLU A 202 -17.31 -5.45 34.63
CA GLU A 202 -17.45 -3.99 34.77
C GLU A 202 -16.08 -3.33 34.96
N LEU A 203 -15.26 -3.81 35.90
CA LEU A 203 -13.88 -3.32 36.11
C LEU A 203 -13.00 -3.53 34.87
N LYS A 204 -13.11 -4.67 34.17
CA LYS A 204 -12.45 -4.87 32.87
C LYS A 204 -12.90 -3.85 31.83
N SER A 205 -14.14 -3.36 31.89
CA SER A 205 -14.64 -2.29 31.01
C SER A 205 -14.07 -0.93 31.37
N SER A 206 -14.11 -0.53 32.65
CA SER A 206 -13.50 0.71 33.12
C SER A 206 -12.01 0.76 32.81
N VAL A 207 -11.28 -0.35 32.92
CA VAL A 207 -9.85 -0.44 32.53
C VAL A 207 -9.65 -0.28 31.02
N ARG A 208 -10.57 -0.77 30.16
CA ARG A 208 -10.51 -0.51 28.71
C ARG A 208 -10.77 0.97 28.42
N GLU A 209 -11.78 1.56 29.06
CA GLU A 209 -12.15 2.96 28.87
C GLU A 209 -11.03 3.90 29.32
N LEU A 210 -10.50 3.72 30.55
CA LEU A 210 -9.35 4.48 31.05
C LEU A 210 -8.11 4.30 30.16
N ARG A 211 -7.89 3.14 29.55
CA ARG A 211 -6.82 2.94 28.54
C ARG A 211 -7.08 3.68 27.22
N VAL A 212 -8.34 3.95 26.86
CA VAL A 212 -8.69 4.80 25.71
C VAL A 212 -8.54 6.27 26.07
N GLN A 213 -8.96 6.70 27.26
CA GLN A 213 -8.74 8.07 27.76
C GLN A 213 -7.23 8.38 27.92
N LEU A 214 -6.44 7.42 28.39
CA LEU A 214 -4.98 7.54 28.58
C LEU A 214 -4.19 7.50 27.26
N LYS A 215 -4.76 6.97 26.16
CA LYS A 215 -4.22 7.16 24.80
C LYS A 215 -4.59 8.58 24.35
N PRO A 216 -3.69 9.58 24.40
CA PRO A 216 -4.12 10.97 24.40
C PRO A 216 -4.77 11.37 23.06
N PRO A 217 -6.08 11.73 23.04
CA PRO A 217 -6.78 12.07 21.79
C PRO A 217 -6.31 13.39 21.16
N SER A 218 -5.59 14.22 21.91
CA SER A 218 -4.98 15.45 21.41
C SER A 218 -3.60 15.70 22.04
N MET A 219 -2.82 16.59 21.42
CA MET A 219 -1.51 17.01 21.94
C MET A 219 -1.62 17.75 23.29
N GLN A 220 -2.77 18.33 23.65
CA GLN A 220 -2.92 19.18 24.83
C GLN A 220 -2.68 18.43 26.16
N ALA A 221 -3.13 17.18 26.29
CA ALA A 221 -2.82 16.40 27.49
C ALA A 221 -1.32 16.15 27.67
N ARG A 222 -0.56 16.04 26.56
CA ARG A 222 0.92 16.00 26.60
C ARG A 222 1.56 17.36 26.90
N ARG A 223 0.87 18.49 26.68
CA ARG A 223 1.31 19.83 27.12
C ARG A 223 1.15 20.04 28.63
N LEU A 224 0.20 19.35 29.26
CA LEU A 224 -0.09 19.48 30.70
C LEU A 224 0.70 18.50 31.58
N LEU A 225 1.27 17.44 30.99
CA LEU A 225 2.09 16.43 31.67
C LEU A 225 3.60 16.57 31.42
N LEU A 226 3.98 17.45 30.50
CA LEU A 226 5.36 17.94 30.38
C LEU A 226 5.45 19.25 31.16
N ASP A 227 6.59 19.50 31.80
CA ASP A 227 6.92 20.84 32.32
C ASP A 227 6.82 21.88 31.18
N PRO A 228 6.28 23.10 31.43
CA PRO A 228 6.08 24.09 30.38
C PRO A 228 7.35 24.45 29.58
N ALA A 229 8.52 24.55 30.22
CA ALA A 229 9.78 24.84 29.54
C ALA A 229 10.29 23.63 28.75
N ILE A 230 10.11 22.40 29.27
CA ILE A 230 10.40 21.18 28.52
C ILE A 230 9.48 21.06 27.28
N HIS A 231 8.21 21.45 27.40
CA HIS A 231 7.30 21.46 26.26
C HIS A 231 7.66 22.54 25.22
N GLU A 232 8.07 23.73 25.66
CA GLU A 232 8.55 24.79 24.79
C GLU A 232 9.81 24.36 24.03
N GLU A 233 10.82 23.81 24.72
CA GLU A 233 12.04 23.30 24.08
C GLU A 233 11.75 22.14 23.11
N PHE A 234 10.87 21.19 23.46
CA PHE A 234 10.46 20.14 22.54
C PHE A 234 9.75 20.70 21.29
N THR A 235 8.95 21.76 21.45
CA THR A 235 8.28 22.45 20.33
C THR A 235 9.28 23.22 19.49
N ARG A 236 10.25 23.92 20.10
CA ARG A 236 11.33 24.64 19.42
C ARG A 236 12.21 23.69 18.61
N LEU A 237 12.61 22.57 19.20
CA LEU A 237 13.38 21.51 18.53
C LEU A 237 12.59 20.87 17.39
N LYS A 238 11.30 20.56 17.58
CA LYS A 238 10.46 20.02 16.50
C LYS A 238 10.35 21.01 15.33
N ASN A 239 10.06 22.28 15.60
CA ASN A 239 9.94 23.30 14.56
C ASN A 239 11.27 23.48 13.82
N LEU A 240 12.40 23.45 14.55
CA LEU A 240 13.74 23.52 13.95
C LEU A 240 14.05 22.30 13.08
N VAL A 241 13.62 21.10 13.45
CA VAL A 241 13.74 19.90 12.59
C VAL A 241 12.88 20.06 11.34
N GLU A 242 11.61 20.45 11.45
CA GLU A 242 10.73 20.67 10.29
C GLU A 242 11.26 21.77 9.34
N GLU A 243 11.88 22.82 9.89
CA GLU A 243 12.56 23.87 9.10
C GLU A 243 13.82 23.34 8.39
N LYS A 244 14.64 22.52 9.08
CA LYS A 244 15.85 21.94 8.49
C LYS A 244 15.54 20.86 7.45
N ASP A 245 14.53 20.03 7.67
CA ASP A 245 14.07 19.05 6.68
C ASP A 245 13.53 19.73 5.43
N LYS A 246 12.77 20.84 5.58
CA LYS A 246 12.34 21.68 4.46
C LYS A 246 13.54 22.26 3.69
N LYS A 247 14.56 22.78 4.39
CA LYS A 247 15.80 23.29 3.77
C LYS A 247 16.64 22.20 3.12
N VAL A 248 16.72 21.00 3.70
CA VAL A 248 17.38 19.84 3.10
C VAL A 248 16.67 19.43 1.82
N LYS A 249 15.33 19.39 1.83
CA LYS A 249 14.56 19.10 0.61
C LYS A 249 14.72 20.20 -0.45
N GLU A 250 14.64 21.47 -0.07
CA GLU A 250 14.88 22.59 -1.00
C GLU A 250 16.29 22.53 -1.60
N LEU A 251 17.31 22.19 -0.82
CA LEU A 251 18.67 21.99 -1.33
C LEU A 251 18.79 20.74 -2.21
N GLN A 252 18.09 19.65 -1.90
CA GLN A 252 18.04 18.45 -2.76
C GLN A 252 17.33 18.72 -4.09
N ASP A 253 16.19 19.42 -4.07
CA ASP A 253 15.44 19.81 -5.26
C ASP A 253 16.26 20.80 -6.12
N ASN A 254 16.96 21.77 -5.49
CA ASN A 254 17.90 22.64 -6.19
C ASN A 254 19.11 21.89 -6.74
N ILE A 255 19.68 20.93 -6.00
CA ILE A 255 20.78 20.08 -6.51
C ILE A 255 20.28 19.23 -7.68
N ALA A 256 19.06 18.68 -7.64
CA ALA A 256 18.49 17.93 -8.76
C ALA A 256 18.21 18.81 -10.00
N ALA A 257 17.84 20.07 -9.80
CA ALA A 257 17.65 21.05 -10.87
C ALA A 257 18.98 21.54 -11.49
N VAL A 258 20.01 21.72 -10.66
CA VAL A 258 21.36 22.14 -11.07
C VAL A 258 22.21 20.97 -11.60
N GLN A 259 21.89 19.72 -11.21
CA GLN A 259 22.44 18.50 -11.79
C GLN A 259 21.88 18.27 -13.20
N PHE A 260 22.35 19.10 -14.13
CA PHE A 260 22.32 18.81 -15.54
C PHE A 260 22.97 17.44 -15.79
N THR A 261 22.14 16.43 -16.02
CA THR A 261 22.58 15.07 -16.36
C THR A 261 22.47 14.89 -17.87
N PRO A 262 23.58 14.77 -18.62
CA PRO A 262 23.56 14.61 -20.08
C PRO A 262 22.73 13.43 -20.59
N GLN A 263 22.47 12.44 -19.72
CA GLN A 263 21.73 11.21 -20.00
C GLN A 263 20.21 11.35 -19.80
N SER A 264 19.73 12.37 -19.07
CA SER A 264 18.30 12.64 -18.86
C SER A 264 17.58 13.06 -20.14
N LYS A 265 16.25 12.96 -20.18
CA LYS A 265 15.47 13.36 -21.37
C LYS A 265 15.66 14.85 -21.72
N MET A 266 15.68 15.72 -20.70
CA MET A 266 15.95 17.14 -20.88
C MET A 266 17.42 17.40 -21.25
N GLY A 267 18.36 16.74 -20.57
CA GLY A 267 19.79 16.91 -20.83
C GLY A 267 20.20 16.47 -22.24
N LYS A 268 19.68 15.34 -22.72
CA LYS A 268 19.85 14.88 -24.12
C LYS A 268 19.31 15.89 -25.12
N MET A 269 18.14 16.47 -24.87
CA MET A 269 17.53 17.48 -25.73
C MET A 269 18.33 18.79 -25.76
N LEU A 270 18.80 19.26 -24.59
CA LEU A 270 19.65 20.46 -24.51
C LEU A 270 20.98 20.23 -25.24
N MET A 271 21.65 19.09 -25.01
CA MET A 271 22.92 18.75 -25.67
C MET A 271 22.77 18.52 -27.17
N ALA A 272 21.60 18.05 -27.65
CA ALA A 272 21.30 18.03 -29.07
C ALA A 272 21.18 19.45 -29.63
N LYS A 273 20.42 20.33 -28.97
CA LYS A 273 20.29 21.74 -29.38
C LYS A 273 21.61 22.52 -29.32
N CYS A 274 22.48 22.23 -28.34
CA CYS A 274 23.82 22.81 -28.29
C CYS A 274 24.69 22.37 -29.47
N ARG A 275 24.59 21.10 -29.90
CA ARG A 275 25.28 20.63 -31.12
C ARG A 275 24.73 21.29 -32.38
N THR A 276 23.41 21.29 -32.60
CA THR A 276 22.85 21.93 -33.81
C THR A 276 23.15 23.42 -33.87
N LEU A 277 23.04 24.14 -32.75
CA LEU A 277 23.45 25.56 -32.71
C LEU A 277 24.95 25.77 -32.95
N GLN A 278 25.80 24.80 -32.60
CA GLN A 278 27.24 24.92 -32.86
C GLN A 278 27.58 24.56 -34.31
N GLU A 279 26.92 23.55 -34.88
CA GLU A 279 26.94 23.21 -36.31
C GLU A 279 26.44 24.39 -37.18
N GLU A 280 25.32 25.01 -36.81
CA GLU A 280 24.76 26.23 -37.46
C GLU A 280 25.75 27.41 -37.39
N ASN A 281 26.39 27.65 -36.23
CA ASN A 281 27.39 28.73 -36.10
C ASN A 281 28.68 28.44 -36.88
N GLU A 282 29.11 27.19 -36.95
CA GLU A 282 30.25 26.77 -37.77
C GLU A 282 29.93 26.92 -39.27
N GLU A 283 28.72 26.55 -39.71
CA GLU A 283 28.27 26.78 -41.09
C GLU A 283 28.19 28.28 -41.42
N ILE A 284 27.61 29.11 -40.55
CA ILE A 284 27.59 30.58 -40.74
C ILE A 284 29.01 31.15 -40.80
N GLY A 285 29.93 30.67 -39.96
CA GLY A 285 31.35 31.04 -39.99
C GLY A 285 32.02 30.66 -41.30
N ASN A 286 31.80 29.44 -41.78
CA ASN A 286 32.32 28.92 -43.04
C ASN A 286 31.75 29.71 -44.24
N GLN A 287 30.43 29.88 -44.33
CA GLN A 287 29.78 30.70 -45.37
C GLN A 287 30.32 32.15 -45.39
N ALA A 288 30.53 32.76 -44.21
CA ALA A 288 31.05 34.12 -44.11
C ALA A 288 32.54 34.25 -44.49
N ALA A 289 33.34 33.20 -44.31
CA ALA A 289 34.74 33.14 -44.70
C ALA A 289 34.89 32.78 -46.20
N GLU A 290 34.28 31.67 -46.63
CA GLU A 290 34.32 31.16 -47.99
C GLU A 290 33.65 32.11 -48.98
N GLY A 291 32.48 32.67 -48.65
CA GLY A 291 31.78 33.62 -49.51
C GLY A 291 32.64 34.86 -49.81
N LYS A 292 33.27 35.46 -48.79
CA LYS A 292 34.19 36.60 -48.98
C LYS A 292 35.46 36.21 -49.74
N MET A 293 35.99 35.00 -49.49
CA MET A 293 37.18 34.50 -50.18
C MET A 293 36.90 34.25 -51.67
N HIS A 294 35.75 33.66 -52.00
CA HIS A 294 35.28 33.43 -53.36
C HIS A 294 35.06 34.75 -54.12
N ASP A 295 34.40 35.72 -53.48
CA ASP A 295 34.12 37.03 -54.05
C ASP A 295 35.43 37.81 -54.38
N LEU A 296 36.43 37.72 -53.50
CA LEU A 296 37.78 38.26 -53.72
C LEU A 296 38.56 37.49 -54.80
N ALA A 297 38.44 36.15 -54.84
CA ALA A 297 39.07 35.33 -55.86
C ALA A 297 38.50 35.61 -57.27
N MET A 298 37.18 35.80 -57.39
CA MET A 298 36.53 36.19 -58.64
C MET A 298 36.96 37.58 -59.10
N LYS A 299 37.02 38.56 -58.18
CA LYS A 299 37.56 39.91 -58.47
C LYS A 299 39.03 39.87 -58.90
N LEU A 300 39.85 39.02 -58.27
CA LEU A 300 41.25 38.81 -58.64
C LEU A 300 41.40 38.14 -60.02
N ALA A 301 40.54 37.17 -60.36
CA ALA A 301 40.53 36.54 -61.68
C ALA A 301 40.14 37.54 -62.79
N LEU A 302 39.10 38.35 -62.56
CA LEU A 302 38.70 39.42 -63.47
C LEU A 302 39.84 40.44 -63.67
N GLN A 303 40.47 40.89 -62.58
CA GLN A 303 41.63 41.80 -62.66
C GLN A 303 42.82 41.19 -63.40
N LYS A 304 43.12 39.89 -63.21
CA LYS A 304 44.15 39.19 -64.00
C LYS A 304 43.82 39.18 -65.49
N SER A 305 42.55 38.95 -65.86
CA SER A 305 42.08 39.00 -67.25
C SER A 305 42.24 40.41 -67.85
N GLN A 306 41.78 41.45 -67.14
CA GLN A 306 41.91 42.85 -67.56
C GLN A 306 43.39 43.28 -67.72
N ASN A 307 44.27 42.84 -66.82
CA ASN A 307 45.71 43.11 -66.94
C ASN A 307 46.39 42.33 -68.08
N ALA A 308 45.90 41.13 -68.42
CA ALA A 308 46.37 40.40 -69.61
C ALA A 308 45.93 41.13 -70.90
N GLU A 309 44.67 41.55 -70.96
CA GLU A 309 44.13 42.27 -72.12
C GLU A 309 44.82 43.63 -72.36
N LEU A 310 45.09 44.40 -71.30
CA LEU A 310 45.89 45.63 -71.42
C LEU A 310 47.31 45.35 -71.95
N ARG A 311 47.94 44.24 -71.56
CA ARG A 311 49.26 43.83 -72.10
C ARG A 311 49.17 43.46 -73.57
N ASN A 312 48.14 42.70 -73.98
CA ASN A 312 47.89 42.36 -75.38
C ASN A 312 47.71 43.63 -76.24
N GLN A 313 46.98 44.62 -75.72
CA GLN A 313 46.75 45.90 -76.40
C GLN A 313 48.05 46.72 -76.53
N PHE A 314 48.87 46.81 -75.47
CA PHE A 314 50.19 47.44 -75.58
C PHE A 314 51.11 46.71 -76.56
N GLU A 315 51.15 45.37 -76.56
CA GLU A 315 51.94 44.57 -77.52
C GLU A 315 51.44 44.78 -78.97
N GLY A 316 50.13 44.94 -79.16
CA GLY A 316 49.54 45.36 -80.44
C GLY A 316 50.02 46.74 -80.90
N LEU A 317 50.00 47.73 -80.00
CA LEU A 317 50.47 49.09 -80.28
C LEU A 317 51.99 49.14 -80.55
N TYR A 318 52.81 48.36 -79.83
CA TYR A 318 54.24 48.26 -80.09
C TYR A 318 54.53 47.71 -81.49
N ARG A 319 53.82 46.66 -81.93
CA ARG A 319 53.94 46.13 -83.30
C ARG A 319 53.47 47.12 -84.37
N GLN A 320 52.43 47.91 -84.10
CA GLN A 320 51.99 48.97 -85.02
C GLN A 320 53.02 50.09 -85.13
N MET A 321 53.62 50.50 -84.01
CA MET A 321 54.69 51.50 -83.97
C MET A 321 55.94 51.01 -84.71
N GLU A 322 56.36 49.76 -84.47
CA GLU A 322 57.46 49.10 -85.19
C GLU A 322 57.20 49.04 -86.70
N GLY A 323 55.98 48.66 -87.13
CA GLY A 323 55.58 48.71 -88.54
C GLY A 323 55.71 50.11 -89.15
N LEU A 324 55.19 51.14 -88.46
CA LEU A 324 55.31 52.53 -88.90
C LEU A 324 56.76 53.04 -88.92
N THR A 325 57.63 52.59 -88.01
CA THR A 325 59.07 52.90 -88.05
C THR A 325 59.72 52.29 -89.30
N ASN A 326 59.46 51.01 -89.58
CA ASN A 326 59.98 50.34 -90.79
C ASN A 326 59.48 51.00 -92.09
N ASP A 327 58.22 51.46 -92.14
CA ASP A 327 57.67 52.17 -93.30
C ASP A 327 58.26 53.59 -93.44
N VAL A 328 58.56 54.29 -92.35
CA VAL A 328 59.28 55.57 -92.36
C VAL A 328 60.73 55.38 -92.83
N GLU A 329 61.42 54.33 -92.38
CA GLU A 329 62.78 54.00 -92.84
C GLU A 329 62.81 53.70 -94.35
N ARG A 330 61.91 52.85 -94.85
CA ARG A 330 61.74 52.58 -96.29
C ARG A 330 61.38 53.84 -97.08
N SER A 331 60.53 54.71 -96.52
CA SER A 331 60.16 55.99 -97.16
C SER A 331 61.37 56.92 -97.27
N ASN A 332 62.18 57.03 -96.22
CA ASN A 332 63.41 57.82 -96.21
C ASN A 332 64.45 57.28 -97.21
N GLU A 333 64.65 55.95 -97.28
CA GLU A 333 65.51 55.30 -98.28
C GLU A 333 65.05 55.64 -99.71
N MET A 334 63.75 55.54 -99.99
CA MET A 334 63.17 55.90 -101.28
C MET A 334 63.30 57.40 -101.60
N VAL A 335 63.22 58.29 -100.60
CA VAL A 335 63.46 59.73 -100.78
C VAL A 335 64.93 60.01 -101.15
N LEU A 336 65.90 59.35 -100.50
CA LEU A 336 67.32 59.48 -100.84
C LEU A 336 67.60 59.04 -102.30
N ILE A 337 67.04 57.90 -102.72
CA ILE A 337 67.16 57.40 -104.11
C ILE A 337 66.50 58.36 -105.12
N MET A 338 65.40 59.05 -104.74
CA MET A 338 64.79 60.07 -105.59
C MET A 338 65.59 61.38 -105.62
N GLN A 339 66.27 61.75 -104.53
CA GLN A 339 67.18 62.90 -104.50
C GLN A 339 68.41 62.67 -105.40
N GLU A 340 69.05 61.51 -105.29
CA GLU A 340 70.18 61.10 -106.15
C GLU A 340 69.81 61.21 -107.65
N LYS A 341 68.67 60.65 -108.05
CA LYS A 341 68.17 60.72 -109.44
C LYS A 341 67.79 62.13 -109.90
N LEU A 342 67.39 63.00 -108.97
CA LEU A 342 67.07 64.40 -109.27
C LEU A 342 68.37 65.19 -109.48
N GLU A 343 69.40 64.94 -108.67
CA GLU A 343 70.75 65.48 -108.89
C GLU A 343 71.37 64.96 -110.21
N GLU A 344 71.23 63.66 -110.54
CA GLU A 344 71.63 63.12 -111.86
C GLU A 344 70.95 63.88 -113.01
N LYS A 345 69.64 64.17 -112.89
CA LYS A 345 68.89 64.86 -113.95
C LYS A 345 69.15 66.36 -113.98
N ASP A 346 69.42 67.02 -112.86
CA ASP A 346 69.89 68.40 -112.88
C ASP A 346 71.29 68.52 -113.50
N GLN A 347 72.19 67.54 -113.29
CA GLN A 347 73.47 67.45 -114.01
C GLN A 347 73.26 67.23 -115.52
N GLU A 348 72.38 66.31 -115.93
CA GLU A 348 72.02 66.08 -117.33
C GLU A 348 71.42 67.35 -117.99
N ILE A 349 70.52 68.05 -117.28
CA ILE A 349 69.91 69.31 -117.72
C ILE A 349 70.96 70.42 -117.84
N GLN A 350 71.91 70.53 -116.89
CA GLN A 350 73.00 71.51 -116.98
C GLN A 350 73.88 71.23 -118.20
N LYS A 351 74.23 69.96 -118.45
CA LYS A 351 75.00 69.55 -119.63
C LYS A 351 74.26 69.87 -120.94
N LEU A 352 72.99 69.51 -121.05
CA LEU A 352 72.17 69.78 -122.25
C LEU A 352 71.97 71.30 -122.48
N LYS A 353 71.88 72.11 -121.42
CA LYS A 353 71.88 73.59 -121.52
C LYS A 353 73.19 74.12 -122.10
N GLN A 354 74.34 73.59 -121.68
CA GLN A 354 75.65 73.95 -122.23
C GLN A 354 75.77 73.56 -123.71
N GLU A 355 75.33 72.35 -124.08
CA GLU A 355 75.31 71.89 -125.48
C GLU A 355 74.37 72.74 -126.36
N LEU A 356 73.21 73.17 -125.84
CA LEU A 356 72.30 74.07 -126.54
C LEU A 356 72.89 75.48 -126.73
N GLN A 357 73.57 76.05 -125.73
CA GLN A 357 74.26 77.34 -125.86
C GLN A 357 75.40 77.28 -126.88
N GLN A 358 76.10 76.15 -126.98
CA GLN A 358 77.09 75.92 -128.04
C GLN A 358 76.44 75.83 -129.43
N ARG A 359 75.27 75.20 -129.56
CA ARG A 359 74.51 75.13 -130.83
C ARG A 359 73.93 76.47 -131.27
N SER A 360 73.33 77.27 -130.37
CA SER A 360 72.83 78.61 -130.73
C SER A 360 73.96 79.52 -131.21
N SER A 361 75.14 79.41 -130.60
CA SER A 361 76.38 80.10 -131.01
C SER A 361 76.94 79.66 -132.38
N ILE A 362 76.38 78.59 -132.98
CA ILE A 362 76.68 78.11 -134.34
C ILE A 362 75.57 78.54 -135.31
N GLU A 363 74.30 78.52 -134.90
CA GLU A 363 73.16 78.95 -135.74
C GLU A 363 73.10 80.47 -135.94
N GLU A 364 73.48 81.30 -134.94
CA GLU A 364 73.61 82.76 -135.10
C GLU A 364 74.70 83.20 -136.10
N LYS A 365 75.52 82.28 -136.61
CA LYS A 365 76.53 82.53 -137.65
C LYS A 365 76.09 82.19 -139.06
N ALA A 366 74.84 81.74 -139.26
CA ALA A 366 74.42 81.17 -140.54
C ALA A 366 73.83 82.18 -141.55
N ASP A 367 73.01 83.16 -141.13
CA ASP A 367 72.33 84.04 -142.11
C ASP A 367 71.92 85.43 -141.58
N SER A 368 72.76 86.44 -141.82
CA SER A 368 72.34 87.85 -142.04
C SER A 368 73.48 88.66 -142.70
N PRO A 369 73.15 89.66 -143.52
CA PRO A 369 73.54 91.06 -143.17
C PRO A 369 72.40 92.07 -143.47
N SER A 370 72.09 93.08 -142.66
CA SER A 370 72.88 94.08 -141.91
C SER A 370 73.25 95.35 -142.70
N ASP A 371 72.58 96.44 -142.33
CA ASP A 371 72.75 97.86 -142.65
C ASP A 371 71.79 98.65 -141.73
N LYS A 372 71.88 99.95 -141.37
CA LYS A 372 72.92 101.02 -141.36
C LYS A 372 72.32 102.17 -140.49
N ILE A 373 73.01 102.99 -139.69
CA ILE A 373 74.42 103.05 -139.21
C ILE A 373 74.53 104.13 -138.09
N LYS A 374 75.55 104.06 -137.20
CA LYS A 374 76.07 105.18 -136.33
C LYS A 374 75.14 105.72 -135.21
N THR A 375 75.53 106.46 -134.16
CA THR A 375 76.78 107.04 -133.55
C THR A 375 76.41 107.54 -132.13
N GLU A 376 77.26 107.80 -131.12
CA GLU A 376 78.58 107.34 -130.62
C GLU A 376 78.88 108.13 -129.30
N LEU A 377 79.58 107.53 -128.29
CA LEU A 377 79.98 108.10 -126.97
C LEU A 377 78.83 108.40 -125.96
N THR A 378 79.00 108.26 -124.63
CA THR A 378 80.23 108.15 -123.79
C THR A 378 80.14 106.98 -122.82
#